data_AF-A0A382B136-F1
#
_entry.id   AF-A0A382B136-F1
#
_cell.length_a   1.000
_cell.length_b   1.000
_cell.length_c   1.000
_cell.angle_alpha   90.00
_cell.angle_beta   90.00
_cell.angle_gamma   90.00
#
_symmetry.space_group_name_H-M   'P 1'
#
loop_
_entity.id
_entity.type
_entity.pdbx_description
1 polymer ?
#
loop_
_entity_poly.entity_id
_entity_poly.type
_entity_poly.pdbx_seq_one_letter_code
_entity_poly.pdbx_strand_id
1 'polypeptide(L)' 'MLNRYKVKSLIGKRAQTDVYNALNPDHAAQLATEHLRTSYPLCQTKIIKIEYLGTSKREDV' A
#
# COMPACT_ATOMS: atom_id res chain seq x y z
N MET A 1 0.19 7.06 16.17
CA MET A 1 0.59 7.91 15.03
C MET A 1 0.68 7.02 13.79
N LEU A 2 0.09 7.41 12.65
CA LEU A 2 0.15 6.61 11.42
C LEU A 2 1.37 6.98 10.59
N ASN A 3 2.00 5.97 10.02
CA ASN A 3 3.18 6.01 9.18
C ASN A 3 2.78 5.93 7.71
N ARG A 4 3.49 6.61 6.82
CA ARG A 4 3.27 6.55 5.39
C ARG A 4 4.15 5.46 4.80
N TYR A 5 3.54 4.57 4.04
CA TYR A 5 4.23 3.50 3.32
C TYR A 5 3.87 3.55 1.86
N LYS A 6 4.87 3.48 1.00
CA LYS A 6 4.72 3.30 -0.44
C LYS A 6 4.74 1.81 -0.72
N VAL A 7 3.66 1.28 -1.29
CA VAL A 7 3.53 -0.13 -1.63
C VAL A 7 3.50 -0.26 -3.15
N LYS A 8 4.48 -0.99 -3.69
CA LYS A 8 4.56 -1.34 -5.12
C LYS A 8 3.99 -2.74 -5.32
N SER A 9 3.04 -2.85 -6.24
CA SER A 9 2.29 -4.07 -6.51
C SER A 9 2.31 -4.40 -8.00
N LEU A 10 2.27 -5.69 -8.34
CA LEU A 10 1.94 -6.18 -9.68
C LEU A 10 0.46 -6.54 -9.72
N ILE A 11 -0.22 -6.11 -10.78
CA ILE A 11 -1.58 -6.47 -11.13
C ILE A 11 -1.51 -7.11 -12.51
N GLY A 12 -1.58 -8.44 -12.57
CA GLY A 12 -1.20 -9.20 -13.76
C GLY A 12 0.25 -8.90 -14.16
N LYS A 13 0.44 -8.24 -15.30
CA LYS A 13 1.77 -7.82 -15.81
C LYS A 13 2.09 -6.35 -15.57
N ARG A 14 1.18 -5.57 -14.98
CA ARG A 14 1.33 -4.13 -14.78
C ARG A 14 1.84 -3.84 -13.38
N ALA A 15 2.86 -2.99 -13.26
CA ALA A 15 3.28 -2.47 -11.97
C ALA A 15 2.46 -1.22 -11.61
N GLN A 16 1.99 -1.17 -10.37
CA GLN A 16 1.32 -0.03 -9.76
C GLN A 16 2.01 0.32 -8.44
N THR A 17 1.87 1.56 -7.99
CA THR A 17 2.42 2.01 -6.72
C THR A 17 1.44 2.93 -6.04
N ASP A 18 1.08 2.61 -4.80
CA ASP A 18 0.11 3.35 -4.00
C ASP A 18 0.73 3.70 -2.64
N VAL A 19 0.19 4.71 -1.96
CA VAL A 19 0.66 5.16 -0.65
C VAL A 19 -0.42 4.90 0.40
N TYR A 20 -0.04 4.23 1.48
CA TYR A 20 -0.93 3.86 2.58
C TYR A 20 -0.46 4.51 3.89
N ASN A 21 -1.43 4.99 4.66
CA ASN A 21 -1.21 5.35 6.06
C ASN A 21 -1.45 4.10 6.92
N ALA A 22 -0.39 3.55 7.50
CA ALA A 22 -0.44 2.32 8.29
C ALA A 22 0.37 2.46 9.58
N LEU A 23 0.20 1.54 10.52
CA LEU A 23 0.96 1.57 11.79
C LEU A 23 2.39 1.06 11.57
N ASN A 24 2.52 -0.03 10.81
CA ASN A 24 3.74 -0.77 10.53
C ASN A 24 3.67 -1.30 9.08
N PRO A 25 4.76 -1.84 8.50
CA PRO A 25 4.76 -2.35 7.13
C PRO A 25 3.76 -3.50 6.90
N ASP A 26 3.53 -4.37 7.90
CA ASP A 26 2.53 -5.44 7.79
C ASP A 26 1.10 -4.90 7.64
N HIS A 27 0.74 -3.88 8.40
CA HIS A 27 -0.54 -3.20 8.27
C HIS A 27 -0.66 -2.52 6.89
N ALA A 28 0.42 -1.95 6.36
CA ALA A 28 0.42 -1.41 4.99
C ALA A 28 0.20 -2.51 3.94
N ALA A 29 0.80 -3.70 4.14
CA ALA A 29 0.60 -4.85 3.28
C ALA A 29 -0.85 -5.35 3.30
N GLN A 30 -1.47 -5.39 4.48
CA GLN A 30 -2.88 -5.77 4.64
C GLN A 30 -3.81 -4.80 3.92
N LEU A 31 -3.65 -3.49 4.14
CA LEU A 31 -4.45 -2.46 3.46
C LEU A 31 -4.29 -2.53 1.95
N ALA A 32 -3.06 -2.69 1.46
CA ALA A 32 -2.79 -2.84 0.05
C ALA A 32 -3.41 -4.13 -0.52
N THR A 33 -3.35 -5.25 0.21
CA THR A 33 -3.94 -6.51 -0.23
C THR A 33 -5.45 -6.43 -0.32
N GLU A 34 -6.10 -5.81 0.66
CA GLU A 34 -7.55 -5.60 0.66
C GLU A 34 -7.98 -4.70 -0.51
N HIS A 35 -7.29 -3.57 -0.71
CA HIS A 35 -7.54 -2.69 -1.84
C HIS A 35 -7.35 -3.40 -3.19
N LEU A 36 -6.29 -4.20 -3.34
CA LEU A 36 -6.05 -4.95 -4.58
C LEU A 36 -7.13 -6.01 -4.84
N ARG A 37 -7.64 -6.66 -3.79
CA ARG A 37 -8.73 -7.64 -3.90
C ARG A 37 -10.05 -7.00 -4.31
N THR A 38 -10.36 -5.82 -3.79
CA THR A 38 -11.62 -5.12 -4.10
C THR A 38 -11.57 -4.44 -5.47
N SER A 39 -10.46 -3.80 -5.82
CA SER A 39 -10.30 -3.11 -7.10
C SER A 39 -10.04 -4.06 -8.27
N TYR A 40 -9.36 -5.19 -8.03
CA TYR A 40 -8.94 -6.13 -9.08
C TYR A 40 -9.25 -7.60 -8.73
N PRO A 41 -10.53 -7.96 -8.49
CA PRO A 41 -10.91 -9.29 -7.97
C PRO A 41 -10.58 -10.45 -8.92
N LEU A 42 -10.47 -10.19 -10.22
CA LEU A 42 -10.17 -11.21 -11.24
C LEU A 42 -8.68 -11.24 -11.63
N CYS A 43 -7.87 -10.32 -11.12
CA CYS A 43 -6.45 -10.25 -11.47
C CYS A 43 -5.59 -10.93 -10.40
N GLN A 44 -4.56 -11.65 -10.85
CA GLN A 44 -3.50 -12.07 -9.94
C GLN A 44 -2.73 -10.82 -9.49
N THR A 45 -2.76 -10.54 -8.19
CA THR A 45 -2.06 -9.40 -7.60
C THR A 45 -0.94 -9.87 -6.67
N LYS A 46 0.17 -9.12 -6.64
CA LYS A 46 1.31 -9.43 -5.77
C LYS A 46 2.00 -8.15 -5.31
N ILE A 47 2.19 -8.00 -4.01
CA ILE A 47 3.04 -6.93 -3.46
C ILE A 47 4.51 -7.29 -3.71
N ILE A 48 5.28 -6.35 -4.27
CA ILE A 48 6.69 -6.55 -4.64
C ILE A 48 7.63 -5.81 -3.68
N LYS A 49 7.24 -4.62 -3.23
CA LYS A 49 8.07 -3.76 -2.38
C LYS A 49 7.20 -2.90 -1.47
N ILE A 50 7.63 -2.73 -0.24
CA ILE A 50 7.06 -1.78 0.72
C ILE A 50 8.19 -0.87 1.17
N GLU A 51 8.02 0.44 1.03
CA GLU A 51 9.01 1.44 1.41
C GLU A 51 8.40 2.39 2.44
N TYR A 52 9.07 2.56 3.58
CA TYR A 52 8.67 3.54 4.58
C TYR A 52 9.00 4.96 4.10
N LEU A 53 8.02 5.85 4.13
CA LEU A 53 8.15 7.24 3.66
C LEU A 53 8.25 8.26 4.81
N GLY A 54 8.20 7.81 6.06
CA GLY A 54 8.12 8.69 7.22
C GLY A 54 6.74 8.70 7.85
N THR A 55 6.59 9.45 8.93
CA THR A 55 5.33 9.54 9.66
C THR A 55 4.42 10.57 8.99
N SER A 56 3.10 10.31 8.91
CA SER A 56 2.14 11.36 8.52
C SER A 56 2.17 12.42 9.60
N LYS A 57 2.92 13.50 9.36
CA LYS A 57 2.85 14.70 10.19
C LYS A 57 1.44 15.26 10.04
N ARG A 58 0.79 15.55 11.16
CA ARG A 58 -0.37 16.46 11.19
C ARG A 58 0.13 17.86 10.85
N GLU A 59 0.00 18.26 9.59
CA GLU A 59 0.02 19.63 9.04
C GLU A 59 -0.74 19.44 7.71
N ASP A 60 -2.02 19.78 7.56
CA ASP A 60 -2.72 21.06 7.77
C ASP A 60 -4.12 20.86 8.38
N VAL A 61 -4.55 21.83 9.19
CA VAL A 61 -5.96 22.19 9.44
C VAL A 61 -6.46 22.96 8.23
#